data_AF-A0A8J5K400-F1
#
_entry.id   AF-A0A8J5K400-F1
#
_cell.length_a   1.000
_cell.length_b   1.000
_cell.length_c   1.000
_cell.angle_alpha   90.00
_cell.angle_beta   90.00
_cell.angle_gamma   90.00
#
_symmetry.space_group_name_H-M   'P 1'
#
loop_
_entity.id
_entity.type
_entity.pdbx_description
1 polymer ?
#
loop_
_entity_poly.entity_id
_entity_poly.type
_entity_poly.pdbx_seq_one_letter_code
_entity_poly.pdbx_strand_id
1 'polypeptide(L)'
;YQYVVPADKLYGDVFDNGTATGIIGQVNRTEADFTGILGSTLKRHLAVDFSEPLFMDEFVVSYKRPVLGSDIAGFLKPYTPLVWLLIFLTTVLIFAATWLTLLGRAVLSAFFPSTVYRSNLKAKLITPRISLPFNNIHELVESKIPVFVSESNYVHQTIMTGKCGLFVMPGRILQSPPMSMAFQRGSPLKAKIRGLKEFGILDHLLQQWVSNFTECLWRGTTQTPTALRALELGDFYGLLSIYASGLVMGLLIFLVEVITKPKTWQVEVDPFSTGPGEGQCSGLVTAGPMEIPHSS
;
A
#
# COMPACT_ATOMS: atom_id res chain seq x y z
N TYR A 1 21.84 38.95 -28.29
CA TYR A 1 22.19 38.69 -26.88
C TYR A 1 23.18 37.54 -26.85
N GLN A 2 23.95 37.41 -25.77
CA GLN A 2 24.91 36.32 -25.58
C GLN A 2 24.64 35.66 -24.23
N TYR A 3 24.69 34.33 -24.18
CA TYR A 3 24.62 33.60 -22.92
C TYR A 3 26.00 33.58 -22.26
N VAL A 4 26.03 33.94 -20.98
CA VAL A 4 27.22 33.90 -20.14
C VAL A 4 26.94 32.96 -18.99
N VAL A 5 27.89 32.08 -18.69
CA VAL A 5 27.84 31.16 -17.55
C VAL A 5 28.97 31.56 -16.60
N PRO A 6 28.71 31.69 -15.29
CA PRO A 6 29.75 32.05 -14.34
C PRO A 6 30.77 30.91 -14.19
N ALA A 7 32.04 31.27 -13.99
CA ALA A 7 33.14 30.31 -13.92
C ALA A 7 33.01 29.34 -12.72
N ASP A 8 32.43 29.81 -11.62
CA ASP A 8 32.17 29.03 -10.40
C ASP A 8 30.94 28.11 -10.52
N LYS A 9 30.11 28.28 -11.57
CA LYS A 9 28.86 27.55 -11.79
C LYS A 9 27.87 27.62 -10.63
N LEU A 10 27.93 28.68 -9.81
CA LEU A 10 27.02 28.88 -8.69
C LEU A 10 25.88 29.83 -9.06
N TYR A 11 24.71 29.66 -8.44
CA TYR A 11 23.64 30.66 -8.55
C TYR A 11 24.03 32.01 -7.92
N GLY A 12 24.87 31.97 -6.87
CA GLY A 12 25.44 33.14 -6.23
C GLY A 12 24.89 33.43 -4.85
N ASP A 13 25.79 33.73 -3.92
CA ASP A 13 25.46 34.22 -2.58
C ASP A 13 26.02 35.63 -2.39
N VAL A 14 25.43 36.38 -1.45
CA VAL A 14 25.85 37.74 -1.11
C VAL A 14 26.52 37.71 0.26
N PHE A 15 27.81 38.05 0.26
CA PHE A 15 28.60 38.14 1.48
C PHE A 15 28.35 39.46 2.20
N ASP A 16 28.66 39.51 3.49
CA ASP A 16 28.43 40.70 4.33
C ASP A 16 29.29 41.90 3.89
N ASN A 17 30.36 41.66 3.13
CA ASN A 17 31.19 42.71 2.51
C ASN A 17 30.54 43.36 1.26
N GLY A 18 29.33 42.94 0.87
CA GLY A 18 28.61 43.42 -0.31
C GLY A 18 29.03 42.79 -1.64
N THR A 19 30.05 41.92 -1.63
CA THR A 19 30.43 41.15 -2.82
C THR A 19 29.49 39.97 -3.02
N ALA A 20 29.34 39.54 -4.28
CA ALA A 20 28.51 38.40 -4.62
C ALA A 20 29.22 37.45 -5.59
N THR A 21 28.95 36.15 -5.45
CA THR A 21 29.44 35.07 -6.32
C THR A 21 28.40 34.65 -7.35
N GLY A 22 28.76 33.72 -8.23
CA GLY A 22 27.83 33.11 -9.16
C GLY A 22 27.16 34.07 -10.13
N ILE A 23 25.96 33.69 -10.56
CA ILE A 23 25.12 34.46 -11.48
C ILE A 23 24.80 35.84 -10.89
N ILE A 24 24.48 35.93 -9.59
CA ILE A 24 24.23 37.23 -8.92
C ILE A 24 25.46 38.13 -8.97
N GLY A 25 26.65 37.58 -8.74
CA GLY A 25 27.92 38.30 -8.81
C GLY A 25 28.17 38.95 -10.17
N GLN A 26 27.87 38.24 -11.26
CA GLN A 26 28.06 38.79 -12.61
C GLN A 26 27.15 40.00 -12.88
N VAL A 27 25.91 39.97 -12.41
CA VAL A 27 25.00 41.11 -12.54
C VAL A 27 25.39 42.25 -11.60
N ASN A 28 25.81 41.95 -10.37
CA ASN A 28 26.29 42.96 -9.42
C ASN A 28 27.54 43.71 -9.94
N ARG A 29 28.46 42.99 -10.60
CA ARG A 29 29.69 43.56 -11.20
C ARG A 29 29.49 44.11 -12.61
N THR A 30 28.24 44.22 -13.10
CA THR A 30 27.92 44.70 -14.45
C THR A 30 28.56 43.88 -15.58
N GLU A 31 28.93 42.62 -15.33
CA GLU A 31 29.45 41.68 -16.32
C GLU A 31 28.32 41.05 -17.16
N ALA A 32 27.08 41.09 -16.65
CA ALA A 32 25.87 40.63 -17.32
C ALA A 32 24.70 41.58 -17.07
N ASP A 33 23.82 41.75 -18.06
CA ASP A 33 22.70 42.72 -18.01
C ASP A 33 21.53 42.25 -17.13
N PHE A 34 21.21 40.96 -17.20
CA PHE A 34 20.15 40.31 -16.44
C PHE A 34 20.41 38.80 -16.33
N THR A 35 19.75 38.16 -15.37
CA THR A 35 19.89 36.72 -15.11
C THR A 35 18.77 35.92 -15.77
N GLY A 36 18.96 34.60 -15.83
CA GLY A 36 17.82 33.68 -15.89
C GLY A 36 16.91 33.78 -14.66
N ILE A 37 15.96 32.87 -14.52
CA ILE A 37 15.03 32.85 -13.40
C ILE A 37 15.70 32.18 -12.19
N LEU A 38 15.69 32.83 -11.03
CA LEU A 38 16.22 32.29 -9.78
C LEU A 38 15.41 32.75 -8.57
N GLY A 39 15.60 32.07 -7.43
CA GLY A 39 14.93 32.41 -6.18
C GLY A 39 15.37 33.78 -5.66
N SER A 40 14.42 34.70 -5.52
CA SER A 40 14.62 36.01 -4.93
C SER A 40 14.67 35.90 -3.40
N THR A 41 15.76 36.38 -2.80
CA THR A 41 15.97 36.40 -1.35
C THR A 41 16.33 37.81 -0.90
N LEU A 42 16.05 38.14 0.36
CA LEU A 42 16.31 39.47 0.89
C LEU A 42 17.78 39.89 0.69
N LYS A 43 18.74 39.00 0.95
CA LYS A 43 20.17 39.28 0.74
C LYS A 43 20.50 39.61 -0.72
N ARG A 44 19.92 38.88 -1.68
CA ARG A 44 20.14 39.13 -3.11
C ARG A 44 19.51 40.44 -3.57
N HIS A 45 18.35 40.82 -3.02
CA HIS A 45 17.71 42.12 -3.30
C HIS A 45 18.59 43.32 -2.90
N LEU A 46 19.48 43.15 -1.92
CA LEU A 46 20.42 44.19 -1.53
C LEU A 46 21.56 44.36 -2.56
N ALA A 47 21.89 43.33 -3.33
CA ALA A 47 22.95 43.40 -4.34
C ALA A 47 22.40 43.84 -5.71
N VAL A 48 21.24 43.34 -6.13
CA VAL A 48 20.69 43.51 -7.48
C VAL A 48 19.19 43.79 -7.48
N ASP A 49 18.68 44.37 -8.57
CA ASP A 49 17.25 44.66 -8.70
C ASP A 49 16.50 43.47 -9.31
N PHE A 50 15.56 42.88 -8.58
CA PHE A 50 14.69 41.84 -9.13
C PHE A 50 13.46 42.39 -9.83
N SER A 51 12.93 41.63 -10.79
CA SER A 51 11.58 41.78 -11.31
C SER A 51 10.53 41.40 -10.27
N GLU A 52 9.27 41.72 -10.58
CA GLU A 52 8.14 41.06 -9.92
C GLU A 52 8.28 39.54 -10.00
N PRO A 53 7.80 38.78 -9.00
CA PRO A 53 7.77 37.32 -9.03
C PRO A 53 7.15 36.82 -10.33
N LEU A 54 7.87 36.02 -11.10
CA LEU A 54 7.37 35.47 -12.36
C LEU A 54 6.46 34.28 -12.09
N PHE A 55 6.86 33.41 -11.17
CA PHE A 55 6.05 32.33 -10.62
C PHE A 55 6.50 32.00 -9.20
N MET A 56 5.66 31.29 -8.46
CA MET A 56 6.04 30.74 -7.16
C MET A 56 6.51 29.31 -7.38
N ASP A 57 7.75 29.00 -7.01
CA ASP A 57 8.18 27.61 -6.90
C ASP A 57 7.70 27.03 -5.57
N GLU A 58 7.66 25.71 -5.45
CA GLU A 58 7.29 25.03 -4.21
C GLU A 58 8.35 24.00 -3.83
N PHE A 59 8.89 24.11 -2.62
CA PHE A 59 9.70 23.04 -2.05
C PHE A 59 8.82 21.85 -1.68
N VAL A 60 9.05 20.76 -2.40
CA VAL A 60 8.37 19.48 -2.19
C VAL A 60 9.39 18.41 -1.82
N VAL A 61 9.00 17.51 -0.92
CA VAL A 61 9.81 16.33 -0.60
C VAL A 61 9.46 15.23 -1.58
N SER A 62 10.47 14.67 -2.23
CA SER A 62 10.33 13.53 -3.12
C SER A 62 11.16 12.35 -2.63
N TYR A 63 10.67 11.14 -2.87
CA TYR A 63 11.38 9.91 -2.50
C TYR A 63 11.07 8.78 -3.49
N LYS A 64 11.81 7.67 -3.39
CA LYS A 64 11.60 6.50 -4.26
C LYS A 64 10.15 6.02 -4.16
N ARG A 65 9.52 5.82 -5.32
CA ARG A 65 8.14 5.39 -5.43
C ARG A 65 7.87 4.15 -4.57
N PRO A 66 6.83 4.17 -3.71
CA PRO A 66 6.47 3.03 -2.88
C PRO A 66 5.89 1.90 -3.75
N VAL A 67 6.21 0.66 -3.39
CA VAL A 67 5.68 -0.54 -4.04
C VAL A 67 4.49 -1.04 -3.23
N LEU A 68 3.44 -1.51 -3.91
CA LEU A 68 2.31 -2.15 -3.22
C LEU A 68 2.78 -3.49 -2.64
N GLY A 69 2.65 -3.66 -1.33
CA GLY A 69 3.00 -4.91 -0.64
C GLY A 69 1.81 -5.87 -0.52
N SER A 70 2.10 -7.17 -0.43
CA SER A 70 1.10 -8.20 -0.11
C SER A 70 0.74 -8.21 1.39
N ASP A 71 -0.50 -8.51 1.74
CA ASP A 71 -1.02 -8.49 3.12
C ASP A 71 -1.52 -9.88 3.55
N ILE A 72 -0.65 -10.61 4.24
CA ILE A 72 -0.87 -11.99 4.71
C ILE A 72 -2.08 -12.09 5.65
N ALA A 73 -2.37 -11.03 6.41
CA ALA A 73 -3.51 -10.96 7.34
C ALA A 73 -4.72 -10.21 6.74
N GLY A 74 -4.73 -9.98 5.42
CA GLY A 74 -5.79 -9.23 4.74
C GLY A 74 -7.19 -9.81 4.96
N PHE A 75 -7.30 -11.14 5.13
CA PHE A 75 -8.57 -11.85 5.30
C PHE A 75 -9.27 -11.60 6.64
N LEU A 76 -8.55 -11.17 7.68
CA LEU A 76 -9.11 -10.84 8.99
C LEU A 76 -9.60 -9.39 9.07
N LYS A 77 -9.07 -8.52 8.21
CA LYS A 77 -9.34 -7.08 8.25
C LYS A 77 -10.76 -6.65 7.87
N PRO A 78 -11.62 -7.40 7.14
CA PRO A 78 -12.96 -6.91 6.76
C PRO A 78 -13.80 -6.46 7.96
N TYR A 79 -13.58 -7.08 9.12
CA TYR A 79 -14.28 -6.78 10.36
C TYR A 79 -13.31 -6.39 11.48
N THR A 80 -13.79 -5.57 12.42
CA THR A 80 -13.06 -5.28 13.65
C THR A 80 -13.10 -6.49 14.58
N PRO A 81 -12.16 -6.62 15.54
CA PRO A 81 -12.15 -7.74 16.51
C PRO A 81 -13.47 -7.90 17.27
N LEU A 82 -14.15 -6.78 17.56
CA LEU A 82 -15.47 -6.78 18.20
C LEU A 82 -16.53 -7.45 17.33
N VAL A 83 -16.55 -7.15 16.02
CA VAL A 83 -17.50 -7.76 15.09
C VAL A 83 -17.21 -9.27 14.93
N TRP A 84 -15.94 -9.67 14.92
CA TRP A 84 -15.57 -11.09 14.95
C TRP A 84 -16.10 -11.82 16.20
N LEU A 85 -15.98 -11.19 17.38
CA LEU A 85 -16.51 -11.73 18.62
C LEU A 85 -18.04 -11.85 18.57
N LEU A 86 -18.75 -10.84 18.06
CA LEU A 86 -20.20 -10.89 17.92
C LEU A 86 -20.66 -11.97 16.92
N ILE A 87 -19.95 -12.14 15.81
CA ILE A 87 -20.22 -13.25 14.86
C ILE A 87 -20.03 -14.59 15.56
N PHE A 88 -18.97 -14.75 16.36
CA PHE A 88 -18.75 -15.97 17.13
C PHE A 88 -19.89 -16.23 18.14
N LEU A 89 -20.29 -15.23 18.92
CA LEU A 89 -21.37 -15.39 19.89
C LEU A 89 -22.72 -15.70 19.23
N THR A 90 -23.05 -14.98 18.16
CA THR A 90 -24.32 -15.21 17.43
C THR A 90 -24.32 -16.58 16.74
N THR A 91 -23.20 -17.05 16.19
CA THR A 91 -23.11 -18.40 15.62
C THR A 91 -23.27 -19.49 16.66
N VAL A 92 -22.69 -19.34 17.86
CA VAL A 92 -22.89 -20.28 18.97
C VAL A 92 -24.35 -20.30 19.43
N LEU A 93 -24.99 -19.13 19.57
CA LEU A 93 -26.41 -19.02 19.94
C LEU A 93 -27.33 -19.65 18.89
N ILE A 94 -27.06 -19.41 17.61
CA ILE A 94 -27.83 -20.02 16.51
C ILE A 94 -27.59 -21.53 16.47
N PHE A 95 -26.36 -22.01 16.68
CA PHE A 95 -26.05 -23.44 16.74
C PHE A 95 -26.82 -24.11 17.88
N ALA A 96 -26.85 -23.52 19.07
CA ALA A 96 -27.63 -24.02 20.21
C ALA A 96 -29.14 -24.04 19.92
N ALA A 97 -29.68 -22.99 19.29
CA ALA A 97 -31.10 -22.90 18.95
C ALA A 97 -31.52 -23.81 17.78
N THR A 98 -30.62 -24.08 16.83
CA THR A 98 -30.87 -24.96 15.68
C THR A 98 -30.66 -26.44 16.01
N TRP A 99 -29.74 -26.77 16.93
CA TRP A 99 -29.66 -28.10 17.55
C TRP A 99 -30.98 -28.52 18.21
N LEU A 100 -31.72 -27.53 18.74
CA LEU A 100 -33.04 -27.73 19.34
C LEU A 100 -34.17 -27.91 18.31
N THR A 101 -33.99 -27.44 17.07
CA THR A 101 -35.02 -27.46 16.02
C THR A 101 -34.51 -28.23 14.80
N LEU A 102 -34.64 -29.56 14.86
CA LEU A 102 -34.11 -30.52 13.88
C LEU A 102 -34.31 -30.10 12.41
N LEU A 103 -33.18 -30.09 11.69
CA LEU A 103 -33.00 -30.27 10.24
C LEU A 103 -33.97 -29.50 9.33
N GLY A 104 -33.61 -28.24 9.03
CA GLY A 104 -34.16 -27.55 7.87
C GLY A 104 -33.80 -26.06 7.75
N ARG A 105 -33.35 -25.41 8.83
CA ARG A 105 -33.15 -23.95 8.86
C ARG A 105 -31.70 -23.48 8.99
N ALA A 106 -30.73 -24.38 8.90
CA ALA A 106 -29.29 -24.04 9.03
C ALA A 106 -28.71 -23.36 7.77
N VAL A 107 -29.31 -23.55 6.60
CA VAL A 107 -28.76 -23.03 5.32
C VAL A 107 -28.90 -21.51 5.22
N LEU A 108 -30.03 -20.95 5.70
CA LEU A 108 -30.29 -19.50 5.62
C LEU A 108 -29.45 -18.70 6.61
N SER A 109 -29.20 -19.23 7.82
CA SER A 109 -28.42 -18.52 8.84
C SER A 109 -26.93 -18.42 8.48
N ALA A 110 -26.37 -19.39 7.76
CA ALA A 110 -25.00 -19.35 7.26
C ALA A 110 -24.84 -18.53 5.96
N PHE A 111 -25.91 -18.34 5.19
CA PHE A 111 -25.89 -17.64 3.90
C PHE A 111 -25.65 -16.13 4.04
N PHE A 112 -26.28 -15.47 5.02
CA PHE A 112 -26.12 -14.02 5.20
C PHE A 112 -24.70 -13.60 5.65
N PRO A 113 -24.09 -14.18 6.69
CA PRO A 113 -22.73 -13.82 7.09
C PRO A 113 -21.69 -14.11 5.99
N SER A 114 -21.85 -15.22 5.26
CA SER A 114 -20.92 -15.61 4.20
C SER A 114 -20.99 -14.70 2.97
N THR A 115 -22.19 -14.29 2.56
CA THR A 115 -22.37 -13.35 1.44
C THR A 115 -21.85 -11.96 1.77
N VAL A 116 -22.12 -11.46 2.98
CA VAL A 116 -21.62 -10.16 3.45
C VAL A 116 -20.10 -10.20 3.63
N TYR A 117 -19.55 -11.27 4.22
CA TYR A 117 -18.10 -11.44 4.36
C TYR A 117 -17.41 -11.49 2.99
N ARG A 118 -17.94 -12.28 2.05
CA ARG A 118 -17.37 -12.39 0.69
C ARG A 118 -17.34 -11.04 -0.02
N SER A 119 -18.41 -10.25 0.08
CA SER A 119 -18.50 -8.93 -0.56
C SER A 119 -17.52 -7.93 0.06
N ASN A 120 -17.45 -7.86 1.40
CA ASN A 120 -16.53 -6.97 2.10
C ASN A 120 -15.07 -7.40 1.95
N LEU A 121 -14.79 -8.71 1.94
CA LEU A 121 -13.46 -9.25 1.75
C LEU A 121 -12.92 -8.90 0.36
N LYS A 122 -13.73 -9.11 -0.69
CA LYS A 122 -13.34 -8.71 -2.05
C LYS A 122 -13.04 -7.22 -2.13
N ALA A 123 -13.91 -6.38 -1.58
CA ALA A 123 -13.69 -4.92 -1.55
C ALA A 123 -12.42 -4.53 -0.79
N LYS A 124 -12.07 -5.26 0.27
CA LYS A 124 -10.89 -4.94 1.09
C LYS A 124 -9.58 -5.45 0.50
N LEU A 125 -9.58 -6.61 -0.15
CA LEU A 125 -8.38 -7.21 -0.76
C LEU A 125 -7.96 -6.48 -2.06
N ILE A 126 -8.91 -5.89 -2.79
CA ILE A 126 -8.62 -5.12 -4.01
C ILE A 126 -8.15 -3.70 -3.70
N THR A 127 -8.33 -3.22 -2.47
CA THR A 127 -7.94 -1.85 -2.10
C THR A 127 -6.42 -1.77 -1.99
N PRO A 128 -5.75 -0.92 -2.80
CA PRO A 128 -4.31 -0.82 -2.78
C PRO A 128 -3.83 -0.26 -1.43
N ARG A 129 -2.92 -0.98 -0.78
CA ARG A 129 -2.22 -0.53 0.42
C ARG A 129 -0.86 0.02 0.02
N ILE A 130 -0.67 1.31 0.24
CA ILE A 130 0.61 1.99 0.08
C ILE A 130 1.10 2.35 1.47
N SER A 131 2.22 1.75 1.89
CA SER A 131 2.93 2.17 3.10
C SER A 131 3.89 3.29 2.72
N LEU A 132 3.52 4.53 3.03
CA LEU A 132 4.43 5.66 2.90
C LEU A 132 5.33 5.70 4.14
N PRO A 133 6.64 5.98 3.99
CA PRO A 133 7.53 6.12 5.13
C PRO A 133 7.21 7.36 5.98
N PHE A 134 6.65 8.39 5.36
CA PHE A 134 6.15 9.61 5.99
C PHE A 134 5.11 10.25 5.05
N ASN A 135 4.09 10.87 5.63
CA ASN A 135 3.07 11.63 4.90
C ASN A 135 3.04 13.12 5.27
N ASN A 136 3.86 13.53 6.24
CA ASN A 136 3.95 14.89 6.74
C ASN A 136 5.40 15.20 7.21
N ILE A 137 5.69 16.49 7.42
CA ILE A 137 7.04 16.90 7.83
C ILE A 137 7.40 16.46 9.26
N HIS A 138 6.42 16.31 10.16
CA HIS A 138 6.69 15.90 11.54
C HIS A 138 7.19 14.45 11.58
N GLU A 139 6.54 13.56 10.83
CA GLU A 139 6.97 12.17 10.61
C GLU A 139 8.33 12.12 9.91
N LEU A 140 8.59 13.00 8.93
CA LEU A 140 9.89 13.06 8.26
C LEU A 140 11.02 13.41 9.25
N VAL A 141 10.82 14.41 10.12
CA VAL A 141 11.81 14.79 11.13
C VAL A 141 12.05 13.66 12.13
N GLU A 142 11.00 12.95 12.53
CA GLU A 142 11.10 11.80 13.43
C GLU A 142 11.80 10.60 12.78
N SER A 143 11.63 10.41 11.47
CA SER A 143 12.17 9.27 10.73
C SER A 143 13.70 9.24 10.63
N LYS A 144 14.38 10.38 10.86
CA LYS A 144 15.85 10.54 10.75
C LYS A 144 16.44 10.10 9.40
N ILE A 145 15.63 10.14 8.33
CA ILE A 145 16.09 9.83 6.97
C ILE A 145 16.92 11.02 6.46
N PRO A 146 18.11 10.80 5.86
CA PRO A 146 18.91 11.88 5.30
C PRO A 146 18.16 12.55 4.13
N VAL A 147 17.98 13.87 4.22
CA VAL A 147 17.32 14.69 3.20
C VAL A 147 18.37 15.47 2.41
N PHE A 148 18.27 15.43 1.09
CA PHE A 148 19.07 16.27 0.20
C PHE A 148 18.20 17.36 -0.40
N VAL A 149 18.66 18.61 -0.31
CA VAL A 149 17.99 19.75 -0.94
C VAL A 149 18.67 20.00 -2.28
N SER A 150 17.91 19.83 -3.37
CA SER A 150 18.40 20.16 -4.71
C SER A 150 18.52 21.66 -4.88
N GLU A 151 19.67 22.14 -5.35
CA GLU A 151 19.86 23.54 -5.75
C GLU A 151 19.16 23.87 -7.08
N SER A 152 18.73 22.86 -7.85
CA SER A 152 18.03 22.99 -9.13
C SER A 152 16.58 22.54 -9.04
N ASN A 153 15.72 23.08 -9.91
CA ASN A 153 14.29 22.76 -9.94
C ASN A 153 14.06 21.26 -10.26
N TYR A 154 13.26 20.60 -9.43
CA TYR A 154 12.94 19.17 -9.53
C TYR A 154 12.28 18.78 -10.86
N VAL A 155 11.51 19.69 -11.45
CA VAL A 155 10.90 19.53 -12.78
C VAL A 155 12.00 19.33 -13.82
N HIS A 156 13.09 20.10 -13.77
CA HIS A 156 14.23 19.97 -14.70
C HIS A 156 14.90 18.59 -14.61
N GLN A 157 15.09 18.05 -13.41
CA GLN A 157 15.69 16.73 -13.22
C GLN A 157 14.75 15.60 -13.67
N THR A 158 13.44 15.74 -13.45
CA THR A 158 12.44 14.78 -13.90
C THR A 158 12.34 14.76 -15.43
N ILE A 159 12.44 15.94 -16.08
CA ILE A 159 12.51 16.09 -17.54
C ILE A 159 13.76 15.43 -18.11
N MET A 160 14.93 15.68 -17.50
CA MET A 160 16.20 15.16 -17.98
C MET A 160 16.32 13.63 -17.86
N THR A 161 15.62 13.01 -16.91
CA THR A 161 15.74 11.57 -16.63
C THR A 161 14.66 10.72 -17.29
N GLY A 162 13.50 11.28 -17.64
CA GLY A 162 12.40 10.57 -18.33
C GLY A 162 11.87 9.32 -17.61
N LYS A 163 12.25 9.10 -16.34
CA LYS A 163 11.93 7.88 -15.57
C LYS A 163 11.05 8.21 -14.37
N CYS A 164 9.90 7.56 -14.31
CA CYS A 164 8.88 7.82 -13.30
C CYS A 164 9.12 6.96 -12.05
N GLY A 165 10.25 7.17 -11.38
CA GLY A 165 10.70 6.39 -10.23
C GLY A 165 10.52 7.07 -8.87
N LEU A 166 10.07 8.32 -8.86
CA LEU A 166 9.95 9.14 -7.67
C LEU A 166 8.48 9.47 -7.37
N PHE A 167 8.16 9.54 -6.09
CA PHE A 167 6.88 9.98 -5.55
C PHE A 167 7.10 11.32 -4.86
N VAL A 168 6.24 12.29 -5.16
CA VAL A 168 6.26 13.63 -4.56
C VAL A 168 5.18 13.67 -3.49
N MET A 169 5.56 14.07 -2.27
CA MET A 169 4.62 14.19 -1.16
C MET A 169 3.63 15.33 -1.44
N PRO A 170 2.31 15.12 -1.25
CA PRO A 170 1.34 16.20 -1.38
C PRO A 170 1.48 17.19 -0.22
N GLY A 171 1.40 18.48 -0.53
CA GLY A 171 1.41 19.56 0.46
C GLY A 171 2.66 20.44 0.40
N ARG A 172 2.49 21.70 0.85
CA ARG A 172 3.56 22.71 0.92
C ARG A 172 4.23 22.60 2.27
N ILE A 173 5.54 22.38 2.26
CA ILE A 173 6.28 22.09 3.49
C ILE A 173 7.16 23.28 3.92
N LEU A 174 7.69 24.04 2.96
CA LEU A 174 8.58 25.17 3.23
C LEU A 174 8.10 26.44 2.50
N GLN A 175 8.37 27.58 3.12
CA GLN A 175 8.19 28.88 2.48
C GLN A 175 9.13 28.98 1.28
N SER A 176 8.55 29.04 0.09
CA SER A 176 9.31 28.95 -1.14
C SER A 176 9.58 30.35 -1.67
N PRO A 177 10.83 30.68 -2.06
CA PRO A 177 11.16 32.00 -2.57
C PRO A 177 10.45 32.23 -3.92
N PRO A 178 9.96 33.45 -4.17
CA PRO A 178 9.43 33.79 -5.48
C PRO A 178 10.56 33.69 -6.52
N MET A 179 10.25 33.10 -7.66
CA MET A 179 11.19 32.97 -8.77
C MET A 179 11.11 34.21 -9.65
N SER A 180 12.23 34.92 -9.77
CA SER A 180 12.32 36.21 -10.47
C SER A 180 13.58 36.29 -11.31
N MET A 181 13.62 37.23 -12.25
CA MET A 181 14.84 37.62 -12.94
C MET A 181 15.50 38.76 -12.16
N ALA A 182 16.83 38.73 -12.04
CA ALA A 182 17.62 39.83 -11.51
C ALA A 182 18.22 40.67 -12.64
N PHE A 183 18.29 41.96 -12.41
CA PHE A 183 18.80 42.98 -13.32
C PHE A 183 19.86 43.80 -12.61
N GLN A 184 20.71 44.45 -13.40
CA GLN A 184 21.53 45.54 -12.88
C GLN A 184 20.63 46.63 -12.28
N ARG A 185 21.14 47.29 -11.23
CA ARG A 185 20.39 48.35 -10.55
C ARG A 185 19.94 49.45 -11.52
N GLY A 186 18.67 49.80 -11.48
CA GLY A 186 18.08 50.85 -12.34
C GLY A 186 17.88 50.45 -13.81
N SER A 187 18.01 49.18 -14.17
CA SER A 187 17.86 48.74 -15.57
C SER A 187 16.43 48.97 -16.12
N PRO A 188 16.27 49.56 -17.32
CA PRO A 188 14.96 49.74 -17.96
C PRO A 188 14.31 48.42 -18.38
N LEU A 189 15.08 47.32 -18.48
CA LEU A 189 14.58 46.00 -18.87
C LEU A 189 13.57 45.44 -17.88
N LYS A 190 13.69 45.81 -16.59
CA LYS A 190 12.75 45.40 -15.54
C LYS A 190 11.31 45.80 -15.86
N ALA A 191 11.10 47.02 -16.35
CA ALA A 191 9.77 47.50 -16.73
C ALA A 191 9.19 46.73 -17.93
N LYS A 192 10.05 46.35 -18.89
CA LYS A 192 9.64 45.58 -20.06
C LYS A 192 9.19 44.16 -19.70
N ILE A 193 9.89 43.50 -18.77
CA ILE A 193 9.49 42.19 -18.24
C ILE A 193 8.17 42.29 -17.46
N ARG A 194 7.97 43.35 -16.67
CA ARG A 194 6.69 43.60 -16.00
C ARG A 194 5.54 43.64 -17.01
N GLY A 195 5.70 44.36 -18.11
CA GLY A 195 4.70 44.39 -19.19
C GLY A 195 4.41 42.99 -19.75
N LEU A 196 5.44 42.19 -20.07
CA LEU A 196 5.25 40.81 -20.56
C LEU A 196 4.46 39.91 -19.60
N LYS A 197 4.67 40.09 -18.29
CA LYS A 197 3.91 39.40 -17.25
C LYS A 197 2.46 39.89 -17.21
N GLU A 198 2.24 41.20 -17.22
CA GLU A 198 0.90 41.81 -17.20
C GLU A 198 0.06 41.42 -18.43
N PHE A 199 0.69 41.21 -19.59
CA PHE A 199 0.03 40.70 -20.80
C PHE A 199 -0.23 39.18 -20.76
N GLY A 200 0.21 38.45 -19.73
CA GLY A 200 0.02 37.00 -19.62
C GLY A 200 0.87 36.15 -20.58
N ILE A 201 1.80 36.78 -21.32
CA ILE A 201 2.68 36.06 -22.27
C ILE A 201 3.57 35.07 -21.51
N LEU A 202 4.07 35.48 -20.35
CA LEU A 202 4.94 34.63 -19.55
C LEU A 202 4.21 33.41 -18.98
N ASP A 203 2.98 33.60 -18.49
CA ASP A 203 2.14 32.50 -18.01
C ASP A 203 1.78 31.55 -19.14
N HIS A 204 1.47 32.08 -20.33
CA HIS A 204 1.22 31.25 -21.51
C HIS A 204 2.43 30.40 -21.89
N LEU A 205 3.63 30.99 -21.94
CA LEU A 205 4.86 30.25 -22.22
C LEU A 205 5.13 29.20 -21.13
N LEU A 206 4.99 29.56 -19.86
CA LEU A 206 5.17 28.63 -18.75
C LEU A 206 4.19 27.46 -18.85
N GLN A 207 2.92 27.73 -19.10
CA GLN A 207 1.90 26.70 -19.27
C GLN A 207 2.17 25.83 -20.51
N GLN A 208 2.63 26.41 -21.62
CA GLN A 208 3.00 25.65 -22.82
C GLN A 208 4.18 24.71 -22.55
N TRP A 209 5.20 25.17 -21.81
CA TRP A 209 6.31 24.31 -21.41
C TRP A 209 5.85 23.21 -20.45
N VAL A 210 5.11 23.58 -19.39
CA VAL A 210 4.65 22.63 -18.36
C VAL A 210 3.66 21.59 -18.92
N SER A 211 2.72 22.00 -19.77
CA SER A 211 1.69 21.11 -20.35
C SER A 211 2.22 20.18 -21.44
N ASN A 212 3.35 20.52 -22.07
CA ASN A 212 3.98 19.66 -23.07
C ASN A 212 4.81 18.53 -22.42
N PHE A 213 4.96 18.52 -21.10
CA PHE A 213 5.59 17.39 -20.42
C PHE A 213 4.60 16.23 -20.30
N THR A 214 5.10 15.02 -20.62
CA THR A 214 4.35 13.80 -20.36
C THR A 214 4.11 13.68 -18.87
N GLU A 215 2.88 13.92 -18.43
CA GLU A 215 2.50 13.66 -17.06
C GLU A 215 2.66 12.17 -16.79
N CYS A 216 3.65 11.82 -15.97
CA CYS A 216 3.69 10.51 -15.36
C CYS A 216 2.71 10.50 -14.19
N LEU A 217 1.42 10.48 -14.54
CA LEU A 217 0.36 10.30 -13.58
C LEU A 217 0.60 8.97 -12.87
N TRP A 218 1.07 9.06 -11.63
CA TRP A 218 0.93 7.98 -10.69
C TRP A 218 -0.57 7.76 -10.54
N ARG A 219 -1.06 6.69 -11.17
CA ARG A 219 -2.46 6.28 -11.11
C ARG A 219 -2.96 6.29 -9.65
N GLY A 220 -2.12 5.93 -8.67
CA GLY A 220 -2.54 5.86 -7.27
C GLY A 220 -2.80 7.17 -6.50
N THR A 221 -2.64 8.38 -7.07
CA THR A 221 -3.00 9.64 -6.37
C THR A 221 -4.05 10.49 -7.10
N THR A 222 -4.18 10.39 -8.43
CA THR A 222 -5.29 11.00 -9.21
C THR A 222 -6.39 10.00 -9.58
N GLN A 223 -6.32 8.78 -9.05
CA GLN A 223 -7.48 7.90 -9.04
C GLN A 223 -8.41 8.32 -7.91
N THR A 224 -9.58 8.79 -8.33
CA THR A 224 -10.85 8.28 -7.81
C THR A 224 -10.70 6.86 -7.24
N PRO A 225 -11.43 6.46 -6.19
CA PRO A 225 -11.21 5.24 -5.39
C PRO A 225 -11.38 3.87 -6.11
N THR A 226 -11.03 3.76 -7.40
CA THR A 226 -11.35 2.68 -8.32
C THR A 226 -10.13 1.96 -8.92
N ALA A 227 -8.89 2.23 -8.49
CA ALA A 227 -7.77 1.35 -8.85
C ALA A 227 -7.78 0.07 -8.02
N LEU A 228 -8.26 -1.01 -8.62
CA LEU A 228 -8.15 -2.33 -8.03
C LEU A 228 -6.71 -2.84 -8.17
N ARG A 229 -6.11 -3.31 -7.07
CA ARG A 229 -4.86 -4.08 -7.10
C ARG A 229 -5.17 -5.52 -7.51
N ALA A 230 -4.36 -6.09 -8.40
CA ALA A 230 -4.38 -7.54 -8.64
C ALA A 230 -3.86 -8.26 -7.39
N LEU A 231 -4.62 -9.23 -6.89
CA LEU A 231 -4.17 -10.04 -5.75
C LEU A 231 -2.98 -10.90 -6.18
N GLU A 232 -1.96 -10.90 -5.34
CA GLU A 232 -0.77 -11.72 -5.55
C GLU A 232 -0.87 -12.96 -4.67
N LEU A 233 -0.12 -14.01 -5.04
CA LEU A 233 -0.04 -15.24 -4.25
C LEU A 233 0.35 -14.96 -2.78
N GLY A 234 1.14 -13.89 -2.55
CA GLY A 234 1.53 -13.44 -1.22
C GLY A 234 0.37 -13.09 -0.28
N ASP A 235 -0.77 -12.63 -0.81
CA ASP A 235 -1.95 -12.32 0.01
C ASP A 235 -2.62 -13.58 0.58
N PHE A 236 -2.39 -14.74 -0.04
CA PHE A 236 -2.98 -16.01 0.35
C PHE A 236 -2.11 -16.80 1.34
N TYR A 237 -0.87 -16.40 1.60
CA TYR A 237 0.02 -17.16 2.50
C TYR A 237 -0.55 -17.35 3.91
N GLY A 238 -1.32 -16.39 4.43
CA GLY A 238 -1.96 -16.52 5.73
C GLY A 238 -3.08 -17.56 5.75
N LEU A 239 -3.82 -17.69 4.64
CA LEU A 239 -4.86 -18.71 4.50
C LEU A 239 -4.24 -20.09 4.30
N LEU A 240 -3.20 -20.17 3.45
CA LEU A 240 -2.47 -21.40 3.18
C LEU A 240 -1.79 -21.94 4.44
N SER A 241 -1.26 -21.07 5.31
CA SER A 241 -0.64 -21.48 6.57
C SER A 241 -1.66 -22.02 7.58
N ILE A 242 -2.85 -21.43 7.69
CA ILE A 242 -3.95 -21.95 8.53
C ILE A 242 -4.45 -23.30 8.01
N TYR A 243 -4.56 -23.45 6.69
CA TYR A 243 -4.96 -24.73 6.09
C TYR A 243 -3.92 -25.84 6.37
N ALA A 244 -2.64 -25.54 6.16
CA ALA A 244 -1.56 -26.48 6.45
C ALA A 244 -1.50 -26.87 7.94
N SER A 245 -1.66 -25.90 8.86
CA SER A 245 -1.67 -26.19 10.30
C SER A 245 -2.87 -27.05 10.72
N GLY A 246 -4.04 -26.83 10.11
CA GLY A 246 -5.23 -27.65 10.32
C GLY A 246 -5.05 -29.11 9.87
N LEU A 247 -4.40 -29.33 8.72
CA LEU A 247 -4.08 -30.68 8.23
C LEU A 247 -3.13 -31.42 9.18
N VAL A 248 -2.08 -30.74 9.65
CA VAL A 248 -1.13 -31.30 10.61
C VAL A 248 -1.83 -31.62 11.93
N MET A 249 -2.65 -30.71 12.45
CA MET A 249 -3.38 -30.91 13.70
C MET A 249 -4.38 -32.07 13.59
N GLY A 250 -5.12 -32.18 12.48
CA GLY A 250 -6.03 -33.29 12.23
C GLY A 250 -5.32 -34.63 12.14
N LEU A 251 -4.16 -34.68 11.48
CA LEU A 251 -3.32 -35.88 11.42
C LEU A 251 -2.81 -36.28 12.81
N LEU A 252 -2.39 -35.32 13.63
CA LEU A 252 -1.97 -35.59 15.02
C LEU A 252 -3.13 -36.15 15.87
N ILE A 253 -4.32 -35.56 15.77
CA ILE A 253 -5.51 -36.04 16.49
C ILE A 253 -5.85 -37.47 16.07
N PHE A 254 -5.82 -37.76 14.77
CA PHE A 254 -6.06 -39.11 14.26
C PHE A 254 -5.04 -40.13 14.79
N LEU A 255 -3.75 -39.78 14.78
CA LEU A 255 -2.71 -40.64 15.34
C LEU A 255 -2.93 -40.89 16.83
N VAL A 256 -3.27 -39.85 17.60
CA VAL A 256 -3.61 -39.98 19.02
C VAL A 256 -4.82 -40.89 19.21
N GLU A 257 -5.88 -40.75 18.41
CA GLU A 257 -7.06 -41.61 18.51
C GLU A 257 -6.74 -43.09 18.19
N VAL A 258 -5.95 -43.35 17.15
CA VAL A 258 -5.53 -44.70 16.78
C VAL A 258 -4.65 -45.35 17.86
N ILE A 259 -3.80 -44.55 18.52
CA ILE A 259 -2.92 -45.03 19.60
C ILE A 259 -3.69 -45.21 20.93
N THR A 260 -4.67 -44.34 21.20
CA THR A 260 -5.41 -44.34 22.48
C THR A 260 -6.66 -45.22 22.47
N LYS A 261 -7.23 -45.57 21.31
CA LYS A 261 -8.33 -46.54 21.24
C LYS A 261 -7.82 -47.93 21.61
N PRO A 262 -8.23 -48.51 22.76
CA PRO A 262 -7.89 -49.89 23.07
C PRO A 262 -8.53 -50.81 22.03
N LYS A 263 -7.80 -51.85 21.60
CA LYS A 263 -8.33 -52.93 20.75
C LYS A 263 -9.36 -53.75 21.54
N THR A 264 -10.58 -53.25 21.69
CA THR A 264 -11.71 -54.05 22.17
C THR A 264 -12.30 -54.85 21.01
N TRP A 265 -11.70 -55.99 20.72
CA TRP A 265 -12.44 -57.10 20.11
C TRP A 265 -13.23 -57.78 21.23
N GLN A 266 -14.48 -57.38 21.43
CA GLN A 266 -15.44 -58.21 22.14
C GLN A 266 -16.12 -59.07 21.08
N VAL A 267 -15.80 -60.36 21.09
CA VAL A 267 -16.63 -61.38 20.46
C VAL A 267 -17.95 -61.34 21.20
N GLU A 268 -19.01 -60.89 20.54
CA GLU A 268 -20.38 -60.98 21.03
C GLU A 268 -20.73 -62.47 21.10
N VAL A 269 -20.77 -63.02 22.31
CA VAL A 269 -21.34 -64.34 22.57
C VAL A 269 -22.77 -64.09 23.02
N ASP A 270 -23.72 -64.36 22.13
CA ASP A 270 -25.16 -64.23 22.41
C ASP A 270 -25.53 -65.02 23.68
N PRO A 271 -26.17 -64.41 24.71
CA PRO A 271 -26.69 -65.15 25.83
C PRO A 271 -28.17 -65.47 25.58
N PHE A 272 -28.49 -66.72 25.24
CA PHE A 272 -29.87 -67.19 25.41
C PHE A 272 -29.97 -68.55 26.09
N SER A 273 -30.76 -68.55 27.17
CA SER A 273 -31.48 -69.64 27.84
C SER A 273 -30.79 -70.47 28.94
N THR A 274 -31.20 -70.19 30.17
CA THR A 274 -31.52 -71.20 31.19
C THR A 274 -32.98 -70.98 31.61
N GLY A 275 -33.82 -72.02 31.47
CA GLY A 275 -35.30 -72.00 31.43
C GLY A 275 -36.05 -71.78 32.76
N PRO A 276 -37.21 -72.42 33.05
CA PRO A 276 -37.87 -73.56 32.38
C PRO A 276 -39.34 -73.31 31.97
N GLY A 277 -39.82 -74.04 30.96
CA GLY A 277 -41.25 -74.05 30.58
C GLY A 277 -41.52 -75.14 29.56
N GLU A 278 -42.50 -75.98 29.86
CA GLU A 278 -42.91 -77.19 29.14
C GLU A 278 -43.10 -77.00 27.62
N GLY A 279 -42.69 -78.00 26.85
CA GLY A 279 -42.85 -78.01 25.40
C GLY A 279 -42.29 -79.27 24.77
N GLN A 280 -43.04 -80.36 24.91
CA GLN A 280 -42.89 -81.62 24.19
C GLN A 280 -42.64 -81.40 22.68
N CYS A 281 -41.58 -81.99 22.12
CA CYS A 281 -41.58 -82.54 20.75
C CYS A 281 -40.31 -83.35 20.49
N SER A 282 -40.49 -84.67 20.41
CA SER A 282 -39.53 -85.67 19.97
C SER A 282 -39.14 -85.46 18.51
N GLY A 283 -37.86 -85.61 18.16
CA GLY A 283 -37.41 -85.48 16.77
C GLY A 283 -35.93 -85.80 16.60
N LEU A 284 -35.64 -87.09 16.56
CA LEU A 284 -34.35 -87.72 16.29
C LEU A 284 -33.87 -87.42 14.84
N VAL A 285 -32.74 -86.73 14.65
CA VAL A 285 -31.92 -86.87 13.42
C VAL A 285 -30.44 -86.81 13.79
N THR A 286 -29.82 -87.97 13.68
CA THR A 286 -28.39 -88.24 13.70
C THR A 286 -27.73 -87.83 12.38
N ALA A 287 -26.56 -87.18 12.42
CA ALA A 287 -25.58 -87.24 11.34
C ALA A 287 -24.17 -87.15 11.94
N GLY A 288 -23.40 -88.23 11.76
CA GLY A 288 -22.06 -88.44 12.31
C GLY A 288 -20.94 -87.71 11.54
N PRO A 289 -19.68 -87.91 11.96
CA PRO A 289 -18.53 -87.14 11.48
C PRO A 289 -17.98 -87.71 10.17
N MET A 290 -17.48 -86.82 9.28
CA MET A 290 -16.82 -87.20 8.03
C MET A 290 -15.30 -87.16 8.21
N GLU A 291 -14.69 -88.35 8.30
CA GLU A 291 -13.26 -88.57 8.13
C GLU A 291 -12.88 -88.55 6.63
N ILE A 292 -11.68 -88.01 6.36
CA ILE A 292 -10.90 -88.03 5.12
C ILE A 292 -9.62 -88.84 5.46
N PRO A 293 -8.80 -89.46 4.57
CA PRO A 293 -8.80 -89.66 3.10
C PRO A 293 -8.54 -91.14 2.66
N HIS A 294 -8.50 -91.45 1.36
CA HIS A 294 -7.29 -91.96 0.68
C HIS A 294 -7.47 -92.13 -0.83
N SER A 295 -6.34 -91.90 -1.51
CA SER A 295 -6.06 -91.86 -2.95
C SER A 295 -5.92 -93.23 -3.61
N SER A 296 -6.47 -93.36 -4.81
CA SER A 296 -5.85 -94.02 -5.99
C SER A 296 -6.68 -93.72 -7.22
#